data_AF-A0A9D6RUF3-F1
#
_entry.id   AF-A0A9D6RUF3-F1
#
_cell.length_a   1.000
_cell.length_b   1.000
_cell.length_c   1.000
_cell.angle_alpha   90.00
_cell.angle_beta   90.00
_cell.angle_gamma   90.00
#
_symmetry.space_group_name_H-M   'P 1'
#
loop_
_entity.id
_entity.type
_entity.pdbx_description
1 polymer ?
#
loop_
_entity_poly.entity_id
_entity_poly.type
_entity_poly.pdbx_seq_one_letter_code
_entity_poly.pdbx_strand_id
1 'polypeptide(L)'
;MMSQTACFSIVNLLDREALSNAEVRRLIGWQALILVDLLRRRCVTLRYAERMLFNLDVIQRLERRRLKDCVEVIDWGMQLEDWEEHTPEHLVDALSIIAQLAQRLLENGRREK
;
A
#
# COMPACT_ATOMS: atom_id res chain seq x y z
N MET A 1 -29.57 -13.21 11.90
CA MET A 1 -28.60 -12.11 12.03
C MET A 1 -27.67 -12.20 10.83
N MET A 2 -27.77 -11.27 9.89
CA MET A 2 -26.75 -11.17 8.84
C MET A 2 -25.46 -10.70 9.50
N SER A 3 -24.45 -11.56 9.56
CA SER A 3 -23.10 -11.17 9.92
C SER A 3 -22.68 -10.06 8.98
N GLN A 4 -22.66 -8.82 9.47
CA GLN A 4 -21.99 -7.74 8.78
C GLN A 4 -20.55 -8.18 8.64
N THR A 5 -20.16 -8.60 7.44
CA THR A 5 -18.78 -8.90 7.11
C THR A 5 -18.01 -7.64 7.45
N ALA A 6 -17.25 -7.67 8.54
CA ALA A 6 -16.44 -6.54 8.95
C ALA A 6 -15.45 -6.31 7.80
N CYS A 7 -15.74 -5.33 6.95
CA CYS A 7 -14.81 -4.87 5.95
C CYS A 7 -13.70 -4.18 6.73
N PHE A 8 -12.70 -4.96 7.14
CA PHE A 8 -11.55 -4.47 7.87
C PHE A 8 -10.78 -3.56 6.91
N SER A 9 -11.09 -2.26 6.96
CA SER A 9 -10.24 -1.25 6.36
C SER A 9 -8.84 -1.40 6.95
N ILE A 10 -7.79 -1.30 6.12
CA ILE A 10 -6.40 -1.40 6.57
C ILE A 10 -6.10 -0.43 7.71
N VAL A 11 -6.74 0.74 7.67
CA VAL A 11 -6.79 1.77 8.71
C VAL A 11 -7.15 1.19 10.08
N ASN A 12 -8.21 0.38 10.17
CA ASN A 12 -8.66 -0.25 11.42
C ASN A 12 -7.66 -1.30 11.93
N LEU A 13 -6.95 -1.98 11.03
CA LEU A 13 -5.90 -2.95 11.39
C LEU A 13 -4.64 -2.24 11.91
N LEU A 14 -4.32 -1.08 11.34
CA LEU A 14 -3.20 -0.25 11.77
C LEU A 14 -3.45 0.46 13.10
N ASP A 15 -4.69 0.78 13.48
CA ASP A 15 -4.98 1.47 14.74
C ASP A 15 -4.95 0.55 15.98
N ARG A 16 -5.21 -0.75 15.82
CA ARG A 16 -5.47 -1.63 16.98
C ARG A 16 -4.24 -2.25 17.65
N GLU A 17 -3.01 -1.92 17.22
CA GLU A 17 -1.77 -2.63 17.60
C GLU A 17 -1.84 -4.18 17.46
N ALA A 18 -2.89 -4.72 16.84
CA ALA A 18 -3.15 -6.15 16.73
C ALA A 18 -2.14 -6.87 15.82
N LEU A 19 -1.41 -6.10 15.02
CA LEU A 19 -0.35 -6.58 14.15
C LEU A 19 0.99 -6.02 14.63
N SER A 20 1.99 -6.90 14.72
CA SER A 20 3.39 -6.52 14.85
C SER A 20 3.86 -5.69 13.65
N ASN A 21 4.94 -4.94 13.81
CA ASN A 21 5.54 -4.17 12.73
C ASN A 21 5.92 -5.03 11.51
N ALA A 22 6.44 -6.24 11.75
CA ALA A 22 6.72 -7.22 10.70
C ALA A 22 5.45 -7.64 9.93
N GLU A 23 4.34 -7.83 10.62
CA GLU A 23 3.06 -8.16 10.00
C GLU A 23 2.47 -6.99 9.21
N VAL A 24 2.60 -5.77 9.73
CA VAL A 24 2.20 -4.56 9.00
C VAL A 24 2.99 -4.43 7.70
N ARG A 25 4.32 -4.57 7.75
CA ARG A 25 5.17 -4.55 6.54
C ARG A 25 4.73 -5.59 5.52
N ARG A 26 4.45 -6.82 5.98
CA ARG A 26 3.95 -7.90 5.11
C ARG A 26 2.61 -7.54 4.48
N LEU A 27 1.68 -7.01 5.26
CA LEU A 27 0.35 -6.61 4.77
C LEU A 27 0.45 -5.50 3.72
N ILE A 28 1.20 -4.43 4.03
CA ILE A 28 1.40 -3.29 3.12
C ILE A 28 2.10 -3.75 1.83
N GLY A 29 3.19 -4.50 1.94
CA GLY A 29 3.92 -5.01 0.77
C GLY A 29 3.04 -5.91 -0.11
N TRP A 30 2.24 -6.79 0.47
CA TRP A 30 1.37 -7.68 -0.29
C TRP A 30 0.23 -6.92 -0.98
N GLN A 31 -0.42 -5.99 -0.28
CA GLN A 31 -1.48 -5.17 -0.88
C GLN A 31 -0.95 -4.26 -1.99
N ALA A 32 0.20 -3.62 -1.79
CA ALA A 32 0.82 -2.79 -2.80
C ALA A 32 1.15 -3.59 -4.07
N LEU A 33 1.71 -4.80 -3.94
CA LEU A 33 1.99 -5.66 -5.10
C LEU A 33 0.73 -6.07 -5.87
N ILE A 34 -0.35 -6.40 -5.15
CA ILE A 34 -1.63 -6.72 -5.79
C ILE A 34 -2.19 -5.51 -6.54
N LEU A 35 -2.18 -4.34 -5.92
CA LEU A 35 -2.67 -3.12 -6.57
C LEU A 35 -1.83 -2.80 -7.81
N VAL A 36 -0.50 -2.91 -7.73
CA VAL A 36 0.36 -2.72 -8.91
C VAL A 36 0.03 -3.72 -10.03
N ASP A 37 -0.14 -5.00 -9.73
CA ASP A 37 -0.51 -6.01 -10.74
C ASP A 37 -1.88 -5.70 -11.37
N LEU A 38 -2.88 -5.37 -10.56
CA LEU A 38 -4.23 -5.02 -11.04
C LEU A 38 -4.22 -3.74 -11.88
N LEU A 39 -3.45 -2.73 -11.49
CA LEU A 39 -3.28 -1.49 -12.26
C LEU A 39 -2.60 -1.75 -13.61
N ARG A 40 -1.51 -2.53 -13.63
CA ARG A 40 -0.82 -2.92 -14.87
C ARG A 40 -1.73 -3.67 -15.84
N ARG A 41 -2.59 -4.54 -15.31
CA ARG A 41 -3.59 -5.28 -16.09
C ARG A 41 -4.85 -4.48 -16.41
N ARG A 42 -4.93 -3.22 -15.95
CA ARG A 42 -6.09 -2.33 -16.08
C ARG A 42 -7.39 -2.95 -15.52
N CYS A 43 -7.26 -3.78 -14.50
CA CYS A 43 -8.38 -4.40 -13.80
C CYS A 43 -9.01 -3.45 -12.77
N VAL A 44 -8.26 -2.45 -12.30
CA VAL A 44 -8.72 -1.40 -11.39
C VAL A 44 -8.18 -0.04 -11.86
N THR A 45 -8.77 1.04 -11.36
CA THR A 45 -8.32 2.42 -11.64
C THR A 45 -7.36 2.92 -10.56
N LEU A 46 -6.60 3.99 -10.85
CA LEU A 46 -5.75 4.65 -9.86
C LEU A 46 -6.56 5.14 -8.65
N ARG A 47 -7.69 5.80 -8.89
CA ARG A 47 -8.64 6.21 -7.85
C ARG A 47 -9.08 5.05 -6.94
N TYR A 48 -9.21 3.84 -7.48
CA TYR A 48 -9.51 2.67 -6.65
C TYR A 48 -8.33 2.31 -5.75
N ALA A 49 -7.10 2.28 -6.29
CA ALA A 49 -5.89 1.99 -5.52
C ALA A 49 -5.63 3.01 -4.41
N GLU A 50 -5.88 4.31 -4.66
CA GLU A 50 -5.80 5.37 -3.66
C GLU A 50 -6.75 5.15 -2.49
N ARG A 51 -8.03 4.92 -2.78
CA ARG A 51 -9.03 4.63 -1.75
C ARG A 51 -8.70 3.39 -0.92
N MET A 52 -8.05 2.41 -1.54
CA MET A 52 -7.72 1.15 -0.87
C MET A 52 -6.46 1.22 -0.02
N LEU A 53 -5.40 1.88 -0.50
CA LEU A 53 -4.09 1.84 0.14
C LEU A 53 -3.33 3.18 0.06
N PHE A 54 -3.30 3.82 -1.12
CA PHE A 54 -2.48 5.01 -1.35
C PHE A 54 -3.20 6.28 -0.92
N ASN A 55 -3.37 6.45 0.39
CA ASN A 55 -4.04 7.62 0.95
C ASN A 55 -3.45 8.10 2.27
N LEU A 56 -3.78 9.35 2.60
CA LEU A 56 -3.28 10.07 3.77
C LEU A 56 -3.60 9.36 5.10
N ASP A 57 -4.76 8.72 5.21
CA ASP A 57 -5.16 8.00 6.42
C ASP A 57 -4.21 6.84 6.74
N VAL A 58 -3.72 6.16 5.71
CA VAL A 58 -2.73 5.08 5.85
C VAL A 58 -1.37 5.64 6.24
N ILE A 59 -0.90 6.71 5.59
CA ILE A 59 0.38 7.39 5.92
C ILE A 59 0.42 7.76 7.39
N GLN A 60 -0.58 8.50 7.87
CA GLN A 60 -0.60 9.02 9.24
C GLN A 60 -0.47 7.91 10.29
N ARG A 61 -1.02 6.72 10.00
CA ARG A 61 -0.96 5.56 10.90
C ARG A 61 0.39 4.85 10.85
N LEU A 62 0.97 4.72 9.66
CA LEU A 62 2.30 4.17 9.49
C LEU A 62 3.37 5.07 10.12
N GLU A 63 3.22 6.39 10.02
CA GLU A 63 4.08 7.38 10.69
C GLU A 63 4.02 7.27 12.21
N ARG A 64 2.82 7.13 12.80
CA ARG A 64 2.63 6.90 14.24
C ARG A 64 3.37 5.65 14.72
N ARG A 65 3.41 4.61 13.89
CA ARG A 65 4.16 3.36 14.14
C ARG A 65 5.64 3.43 13.76
N ARG A 66 6.11 4.56 13.22
CA ARG A 66 7.50 4.80 12.75
C ARG A 66 7.94 3.82 11.65
N LEU A 67 7.02 3.36 10.82
CA LEU A 67 7.27 2.43 9.71
C LEU A 67 7.60 3.19 8.43
N LYS A 68 8.77 3.84 8.42
CA LYS A 68 9.21 4.72 7.32
C LYS A 68 9.27 4.02 5.96
N ASP A 69 9.66 2.76 5.96
CA ASP A 69 9.70 1.92 4.77
C ASP A 69 8.30 1.66 4.19
N CYS A 70 7.29 1.50 5.06
CA CYS A 70 5.90 1.42 4.61
C CYS A 70 5.41 2.76 4.08
N VAL A 71 5.71 3.87 4.78
CA VAL A 71 5.33 5.23 4.33
C VAL A 71 5.85 5.50 2.92
N GLU A 72 7.11 5.16 2.64
CA GLU A 72 7.72 5.34 1.31
C GLU A 72 6.91 4.65 0.19
N VAL A 73 6.41 3.43 0.43
CA VAL A 73 5.54 2.74 -0.55
C VAL A 73 4.25 3.51 -0.81
N ILE A 74 3.65 4.06 0.25
CA ILE A 74 2.37 4.77 0.16
C ILE A 74 2.54 6.13 -0.53
N ASP A 75 3.60 6.87 -0.21
CA ASP A 75 3.93 8.15 -0.82
C ASP A 75 4.10 8.02 -2.34
N TRP A 76 4.86 7.02 -2.80
CA TRP A 76 5.00 6.73 -4.23
C TRP A 76 3.66 6.41 -4.90
N GLY A 77 2.78 5.66 -4.22
CA GLY A 77 1.47 5.32 -4.74
C GLY A 77 0.52 6.51 -4.84
N MET A 78 0.64 7.50 -3.95
CA MET A 78 -0.17 8.72 -3.97
C MET A 78 0.17 9.67 -5.11
N GLN A 79 1.33 9.51 -5.74
CA GLN A 79 1.75 10.32 -6.90
C GLN A 79 1.27 9.75 -8.24
N LEU A 80 0.60 8.58 -8.23
CA LEU A 80 0.24 7.90 -9.46
C LEU A 80 -0.82 8.66 -10.29
N GLU A 81 -1.84 9.28 -9.67
CA GLU A 81 -2.87 10.05 -10.41
C GLU A 81 -2.24 11.25 -11.10
N ASP A 82 -1.34 11.97 -10.41
CA ASP A 82 -0.57 13.08 -10.99
C ASP A 82 0.30 12.62 -12.19
N TRP A 83 0.94 11.45 -12.10
CA TRP A 83 1.71 10.92 -13.23
C TRP A 83 0.83 10.46 -14.38
N GLU A 84 -0.34 9.88 -14.14
CA GLU A 84 -1.28 9.52 -15.20
C GLU A 84 -1.77 10.77 -15.94
N GLU A 85 -2.00 11.88 -15.23
CA GLU A 85 -2.47 13.13 -15.82
C GLU A 85 -1.38 13.91 -16.57
N HIS A 86 -0.17 13.98 -16.02
CA HIS A 86 0.86 14.90 -16.50
C HIS A 86 2.03 14.24 -17.24
N THR A 87 2.38 13.00 -16.90
CA THR A 87 3.53 12.28 -17.47
C THR A 87 3.25 10.77 -17.60
N PRO A 88 2.26 10.36 -18.40
CA PRO A 88 1.78 8.97 -18.45
C PRO A 88 2.83 7.96 -18.90
N GLU A 89 3.84 8.40 -19.65
CA GLU A 89 5.00 7.60 -20.04
C GLU A 89 5.81 7.06 -18.85
N HIS A 90 5.80 7.78 -17.71
CA HIS A 90 6.52 7.40 -16.50
C HIS A 90 5.70 6.51 -15.56
N LEU A 91 4.41 6.29 -15.84
CA LEU A 91 3.54 5.50 -14.98
C LEU A 91 4.02 4.04 -14.85
N VAL A 92 4.59 3.47 -15.91
CA VAL A 92 5.12 2.09 -15.87
C VAL A 92 6.33 1.98 -14.95
N ASP A 93 7.21 2.99 -14.98
CA ASP A 93 8.40 3.06 -14.14
C ASP A 93 8.01 3.27 -12.67
N ALA A 94 7.07 4.18 -12.42
CA ALA A 94 6.47 4.41 -11.11
C ALA A 94 5.90 3.13 -10.48
N LEU A 95 5.08 2.40 -11.23
CA LEU A 95 4.53 1.13 -10.79
C LEU A 95 5.63 0.09 -10.52
N SER A 96 6.74 0.14 -11.26
CA SER A 96 7.91 -0.73 -11.02
C SER A 96 8.63 -0.36 -9.72
N ILE A 97 8.80 0.92 -9.42
CA ILE A 97 9.40 1.40 -8.18
C ILE A 97 8.55 0.96 -6.98
N ILE A 98 7.23 1.16 -7.03
CA ILE A 98 6.31 0.72 -5.97
C ILE A 98 6.42 -0.79 -5.74
N ALA A 99 6.45 -1.59 -6.83
CA ALA A 99 6.61 -3.04 -6.71
C ALA A 99 7.94 -3.44 -6.05
N GLN A 100 9.05 -2.77 -6.39
CA GLN A 100 10.35 -3.03 -5.78
C GLN A 100 10.37 -2.67 -4.29
N LEU A 101 9.82 -1.51 -3.92
CA LEU A 101 9.70 -1.10 -2.52
C LEU A 101 8.84 -2.08 -1.72
N ALA A 102 7.70 -2.49 -2.28
CA ALA A 102 6.80 -3.46 -1.68
C ALA A 102 7.47 -4.84 -1.50
N GLN A 103 8.27 -5.30 -2.46
CA GLN A 103 9.06 -6.54 -2.32
C GLN A 103 10.07 -6.45 -1.17
N ARG A 104 10.77 -5.31 -1.01
CA ARG A 104 11.69 -5.10 0.12
C ARG A 104 10.98 -5.20 1.47
N LEU A 105 9.74 -4.71 1.59
CA LEU A 105 8.95 -4.89 2.82
C LEU A 105 8.70 -6.36 3.14
N LEU A 106 8.40 -7.19 2.13
CA LEU A 106 8.18 -8.62 2.31
C LEU A 106 9.46 -9.37 2.72
N GLU A 107 10.61 -8.95 2.20
CA GLU A 107 11.92 -9.51 2.53
C GLU A 107 12.35 -9.13 3.96
N ASN A 108 12.21 -7.86 4.33
CA ASN A 108 12.56 -7.36 5.66
C ASN A 108 11.67 -7.97 6.75
N GLY A 109 10.36 -8.08 6.49
CA GLY A 109 9.42 -8.72 7.41
C GLY A 109 9.67 -10.23 7.63
N ARG A 110 10.48 -10.90 6.80
CA ARG A 110 10.91 -12.30 7.04
C ARG A 110 12.10 -12.41 7.99
N ARG A 111 12.95 -11.37 8.07
CA ARG A 111 14.17 -11.37 8.89
C ARG A 111 13.93 -11.05 10.37
N GLU A 112 12.76 -10.49 10.70
CA GLU A 112 12.36 -10.11 12.06
C GLU A 112 11.62 -11.25 12.83
N LYS A 113 11.73 -12.52 12.39
CA LYS A 113 11.24 -13.71 13.11
C LYS A 113 12.36 -14.41 13.86
#